data_AF-A0AAV7DRP4-F1
#
_entry.id   AF-A0AAV7DRP4-F1
#
_cell.length_a   1.000
_cell.length_b   1.000
_cell.length_c   1.000
_cell.angle_alpha   90.00
_cell.angle_beta   90.00
_cell.angle_gamma   90.00
#
_symmetry.space_group_name_H-M   'P 1'
#
loop_
_entity.id
_entity.type
_entity.pdbx_description
1 polymer ?
#
loop_
_entity_poly.entity_id
_entity_poly.type
_entity_poly.pdbx_seq_one_letter_code
_entity_poly.pdbx_strand_id
1 'polypeptide(L)'
;MGRSACGSHSTLSTVVLDSFSAARPRQRISLHRPPPPSAFLTLKFFSGHFFPKGCGLRSGNSLQMGRLVPSSTNVSLRFSQIPTFFFSVFDKKLPLNSVRRFKGVEGTHNAKERRLSYAAAGRKFSVKAVLSEKAYSKVGAESTGPLPASELLGVVEAAAKTGAEVVMDAVNKPRNINYKGITDLVTDTDKNSESAILEVVRKNFKDHLILGEEGGVMGEASSADYMWCIDPLDGTTNFAHGYPSFAVSVGVLFRGKPAAASVVEFVGGPQCWNTRTFSASAGGGAFCNGQRIHVSQTQQVERSLLVTGFGYEHDDAWATNIDLFKEFTDISRGVRRLGAAAVDMCHVALGIVEAYWEYRLKPWDMAAGVLMVEEAGGTVTCMDGGKFCVFDRSVLVSNGRLHEQLLQRIGPATEKLKHKGIDFSLWFKPENYKTDL
;
A
#
# COMPACT_ATOMS: atom_id res chain seq x y z
N MET A 1 13.78 31.31 53.05
CA MET A 1 14.59 31.69 51.87
C MET A 1 14.71 30.47 50.96
N GLY A 2 13.90 30.38 49.92
CA GLY A 2 13.92 29.30 48.94
C GLY A 2 13.98 29.90 47.55
N ARG A 3 14.97 29.47 46.74
CA ARG A 3 15.10 29.83 45.33
C ARG A 3 14.41 28.74 44.50
N SER A 4 13.44 29.12 43.68
CA SER A 4 12.91 28.33 42.57
C SER A 4 13.52 28.82 41.26
N ALA A 5 13.86 27.90 40.37
CA ALA A 5 14.37 28.18 39.03
C ALA A 5 13.37 27.63 37.98
N CYS A 6 13.02 28.53 37.06
CA CYS A 6 12.40 28.40 35.74
C CYS A 6 12.06 27.01 35.18
N GLY A 7 10.77 26.82 34.86
CA GLY A 7 10.29 25.95 33.79
C GLY A 7 9.95 26.77 32.53
N SER A 8 10.29 26.24 31.36
CA SER A 8 9.99 26.78 30.03
C SER A 8 8.58 26.38 29.57
N HIS A 9 7.83 27.33 28.99
CA HIS A 9 6.53 27.08 28.35
C HIS A 9 6.63 27.26 26.84
N SER A 10 6.19 26.26 26.07
CA SER A 10 5.96 26.30 24.63
C SER A 10 4.54 26.77 24.30
N THR A 11 4.38 27.56 23.25
CA THR A 11 3.11 28.16 22.82
C THR A 11 2.54 27.39 21.62
N LEU A 12 1.29 26.90 21.71
CA LEU A 12 0.51 26.41 20.57
C LEU A 12 -0.23 27.57 19.89
N SER A 13 -0.26 27.58 18.56
CA SER A 13 -1.14 28.46 17.76
C SER A 13 -2.11 27.61 16.94
N THR A 14 -3.41 27.84 17.12
CA THR A 14 -4.50 27.21 16.37
C THR A 14 -4.86 28.07 15.16
N VAL A 15 -5.07 27.46 13.98
CA VAL A 15 -5.55 28.15 12.77
C VAL A 15 -7.00 27.71 12.48
N VAL A 16 -7.90 28.68 12.36
CA VAL A 16 -9.28 28.50 11.87
C VAL A 16 -9.31 28.92 10.39
N LEU A 17 -9.90 28.09 9.53
CA LEU A 17 -10.09 28.35 8.10
C LEU A 17 -11.56 28.73 7.85
N ASP A 18 -11.80 29.97 7.41
CA ASP A 18 -13.09 30.37 6.83
C ASP A 18 -13.00 30.41 5.30
N SER A 19 -14.08 29.91 4.68
CA SER A 19 -14.24 29.73 3.24
C SER A 19 -14.76 31.00 2.57
N PHE A 20 -14.15 31.45 1.47
CA PHE A 20 -14.76 32.45 0.59
C PHE A 20 -14.80 31.99 -0.86
N SER A 21 -16.02 31.93 -1.38
CA SER A 21 -16.39 31.76 -2.79
C SER A 21 -16.12 33.04 -3.57
N ALA A 22 -15.52 32.94 -4.77
CA ALA A 22 -15.43 34.05 -5.70
C ALA A 22 -15.73 33.61 -7.15
N ALA A 23 -16.70 34.30 -7.74
CA ALA A 23 -17.25 34.12 -9.07
C ALA A 23 -16.25 34.44 -10.20
N ARG A 24 -16.41 33.74 -11.33
CA ARG A 24 -15.67 33.99 -12.58
C ARG A 24 -16.24 35.18 -13.35
N PRO A 25 -15.40 35.97 -14.04
CA PRO A 25 -15.77 36.59 -15.30
C PRO A 25 -14.96 36.02 -16.48
N ARG A 26 -15.65 35.84 -17.60
CA ARG A 26 -15.09 35.51 -18.92
C ARG A 26 -14.33 36.71 -19.49
N GLN A 27 -13.08 36.54 -19.91
CA GLN A 27 -12.46 37.37 -20.94
C GLN A 27 -11.71 36.52 -21.97
N ARG A 28 -12.00 36.78 -23.24
CA ARG A 28 -11.27 36.29 -24.43
C ARG A 28 -9.84 36.82 -24.39
N ILE A 29 -8.84 35.97 -24.67
CA ILE A 29 -7.47 36.41 -24.94
C ILE A 29 -7.04 35.89 -26.31
N SER A 30 -6.60 36.84 -27.13
CA SER A 30 -6.00 36.70 -28.46
C SER A 30 -4.57 36.15 -28.38
N LEU A 31 -4.19 35.33 -29.35
CA LEU A 31 -2.81 34.88 -29.59
C LEU A 31 -1.93 36.06 -30.00
N HIS A 32 -0.93 36.40 -29.17
CA HIS A 32 0.44 36.75 -29.57
C HIS A 32 1.31 37.19 -28.37
N ARG A 33 2.50 36.56 -28.27
CA ARG A 33 3.71 36.84 -27.44
C ARG A 33 3.94 35.95 -26.21
N PRO A 34 5.20 35.48 -26.00
CA PRO A 34 5.59 34.71 -24.81
C PRO A 34 5.82 35.62 -23.59
N PRO A 35 5.68 35.11 -22.35
CA PRO A 35 5.83 35.91 -21.13
C PRO A 35 7.31 36.16 -20.75
N PRO A 36 7.61 37.23 -19.97
CA PRO A 36 8.97 37.53 -19.51
C PRO A 36 9.40 36.63 -18.32
N PRO A 37 10.72 36.47 -18.08
CA PRO A 37 11.23 35.61 -17.02
C PRO A 37 11.33 36.40 -15.71
N SER A 38 10.41 36.16 -14.78
CA SER A 38 10.52 36.27 -13.31
C SER A 38 9.17 36.67 -12.70
N ALA A 39 8.48 35.70 -12.08
CA ALA A 39 7.40 35.98 -11.17
C ALA A 39 8.00 36.18 -9.77
N PHE A 40 7.86 37.39 -9.20
CA PHE A 40 8.16 37.64 -7.79
C PHE A 40 6.94 37.27 -6.96
N LEU A 41 7.09 36.31 -6.04
CA LEU A 41 6.06 36.02 -5.04
C LEU A 41 6.32 36.89 -3.81
N THR A 42 5.41 37.81 -3.48
CA THR A 42 5.49 38.64 -2.27
C THR A 42 4.62 38.02 -1.17
N LEU A 43 5.25 37.45 -0.14
CA LEU A 43 4.56 37.05 1.10
C LEU A 43 4.63 38.21 2.11
N LYS A 44 3.47 38.75 2.50
CA LYS A 44 3.37 39.71 3.61
C LYS A 44 3.07 38.94 4.90
N PHE A 45 3.93 39.07 5.90
CA PHE A 45 3.65 38.63 7.27
C PHE A 45 3.15 39.82 8.09
N PHE A 46 2.05 39.65 8.81
CA PHE A 46 1.59 40.58 9.83
C PHE A 46 1.74 39.90 11.20
N SER A 47 2.55 40.46 12.09
CA SER A 47 2.58 40.09 13.50
C SER A 47 1.98 41.22 14.33
N GLY A 48 0.93 40.91 15.08
CA GLY A 48 0.38 41.80 16.12
C GLY A 48 0.87 41.34 17.49
N HIS A 49 1.30 42.25 18.35
CA HIS A 49 1.58 41.95 19.76
C HIS A 49 0.39 42.36 20.61
N PHE A 50 -0.11 41.45 21.43
CA PHE A 50 -1.09 41.72 22.49
C PHE A 50 -0.36 41.81 23.83
N PHE A 51 -0.49 42.93 24.54
CA PHE A 51 -0.08 43.06 25.94
C PHE A 51 -1.31 42.95 26.85
N PRO A 52 -1.34 42.09 27.88
CA PRO A 52 -2.42 42.10 28.86
C PRO A 52 -2.13 43.15 29.95
N LYS A 53 -3.09 44.04 30.23
CA LYS A 53 -3.15 44.80 31.49
C LYS A 53 -4.13 44.11 32.45
N GLY A 54 -3.70 43.98 33.70
CA GLY A 54 -4.42 43.28 34.76
C GLY A 54 -5.73 43.94 35.22
N CYS A 55 -6.49 43.15 35.99
CA CYS A 55 -7.78 43.49 36.59
C CYS A 55 -7.78 44.80 37.40
N GLY A 56 -8.81 45.62 37.19
CA GLY A 56 -9.18 46.75 38.05
C GLY A 56 -10.54 47.33 37.64
N LEU A 57 -11.44 47.45 38.61
CA LEU A 57 -12.85 47.84 38.54
C LEU A 57 -13.13 49.29 38.08
N ARG A 58 -14.37 49.48 37.57
CA ARG A 58 -15.25 50.69 37.48
C ARG A 58 -15.26 51.56 36.20
N SER A 59 -16.49 51.63 35.66
CA SER A 59 -17.24 52.77 35.08
C SER A 59 -16.61 53.71 34.05
N GLY A 60 -17.34 53.92 32.95
CA GLY A 60 -17.40 55.22 32.26
C GLY A 60 -16.97 55.20 30.78
N ASN A 61 -17.82 55.80 29.94
CA ASN A 61 -17.65 56.02 28.50
C ASN A 61 -16.25 56.53 28.07
N SER A 62 -15.72 55.99 26.97
CA SER A 62 -15.33 56.72 25.74
C SER A 62 -14.36 55.88 24.89
N LEU A 63 -14.57 55.91 23.56
CA LEU A 63 -13.66 55.36 22.57
C LEU A 63 -12.37 56.19 22.50
N GLN A 64 -11.21 55.51 22.45
CA GLN A 64 -10.03 56.01 21.73
C GLN A 64 -9.38 54.88 20.94
N MET A 65 -9.32 55.08 19.61
CA MET A 65 -8.54 54.25 18.69
C MET A 65 -7.04 54.55 18.85
N GLY A 66 -6.24 53.53 19.19
CA GLY A 66 -4.78 53.56 19.04
C GLY A 66 -4.37 53.26 17.60
N ARG A 67 -3.50 54.10 17.02
CA ARG A 67 -2.93 53.92 15.68
C ARG A 67 -2.00 52.70 15.61
N LEU A 68 -2.19 51.86 14.59
CA LEU A 68 -1.22 50.86 14.13
C LEU A 68 -0.11 51.57 13.34
N VAL A 69 1.15 51.37 13.73
CA VAL A 69 2.32 51.72 12.91
C VAL A 69 2.87 50.42 12.31
N PRO A 70 2.84 50.22 10.98
CA PRO A 70 3.45 49.04 10.37
C PRO A 70 4.97 49.23 10.27
N SER A 71 5.75 48.25 10.75
CA SER A 71 7.15 48.11 10.39
C SER A 71 7.29 46.97 9.38
N SER A 72 7.95 47.24 8.26
CA SER A 72 8.27 46.25 7.23
C SER A 72 9.75 45.90 7.30
N THR A 73 10.08 44.61 7.35
CA THR A 73 11.46 44.13 7.13
C THR A 73 11.52 43.36 5.82
N ASN A 74 12.45 43.76 4.95
CA ASN A 74 12.72 43.09 3.68
C ASN A 74 13.86 42.09 3.85
N VAL A 75 13.67 40.83 3.45
CA VAL A 75 14.76 39.84 3.35
C VAL A 75 14.92 39.47 1.87
N SER A 76 16.12 39.67 1.33
CA SER A 76 16.49 39.21 -0.02
C SER A 76 17.21 37.86 0.08
N LEU A 77 16.72 36.86 -0.64
CA LEU A 77 17.42 35.59 -0.85
C LEU A 77 18.01 35.59 -2.28
N ARG A 78 19.34 35.49 -2.39
CA ARG A 78 20.04 35.21 -3.66
C ARG A 78 20.18 33.69 -3.82
N PHE A 79 19.79 33.16 -4.98
CA PHE A 79 20.20 31.82 -5.42
C PHE A 79 21.44 31.92 -6.30
N SER A 80 22.51 31.20 -5.95
CA SER A 80 23.76 31.10 -6.73
C SER A 80 23.78 29.84 -7.59
N GLN A 81 23.99 30.07 -8.90
CA GLN A 81 24.59 29.22 -9.94
C GLN A 81 24.04 27.79 -10.22
N ILE A 82 23.64 27.62 -11.48
CA ILE A 82 23.35 26.35 -12.17
C ILE A 82 24.70 25.78 -12.65
N PRO A 83 25.03 24.49 -12.46
CA PRO A 83 26.18 23.89 -13.11
C PRO A 83 25.82 23.49 -14.56
N THR A 84 26.47 24.14 -15.52
CA THR A 84 26.59 23.70 -16.92
C THR A 84 27.45 22.44 -17.01
N PHE A 85 26.90 21.33 -17.50
CA PHE A 85 27.69 20.17 -17.94
C PHE A 85 27.87 20.16 -19.45
N PHE A 86 29.13 19.98 -19.83
CA PHE A 86 29.74 20.06 -21.15
C PHE A 86 29.24 19.01 -22.14
N PHE A 87 29.02 19.44 -23.39
CA PHE A 87 29.12 18.58 -24.56
C PHE A 87 30.61 18.29 -24.83
N SER A 88 31.02 17.02 -24.75
CA SER A 88 32.32 16.56 -25.24
C SER A 88 32.12 15.68 -26.47
N VAL A 89 32.73 16.15 -27.55
CA VAL A 89 32.92 15.51 -28.84
C VAL A 89 33.76 14.25 -28.66
N PHE A 90 33.27 13.10 -29.11
CA PHE A 90 34.13 11.97 -29.45
C PHE A 90 33.97 11.58 -30.91
N ASP A 91 34.99 12.00 -31.64
CA ASP A 91 35.38 11.66 -32.98
C ASP A 91 35.79 10.17 -33.04
N LYS A 92 35.08 9.34 -33.80
CA LYS A 92 35.62 8.07 -34.33
C LYS A 92 35.16 7.86 -35.76
N LYS A 93 36.12 8.08 -36.66
CA LYS A 93 36.16 7.68 -38.07
C LYS A 93 35.64 6.26 -38.31
N LEU A 94 34.92 6.06 -39.42
CA LEU A 94 35.05 4.98 -40.42
C LEU A 94 34.03 5.21 -41.58
N PRO A 95 34.20 4.63 -42.78
CA PRO A 95 34.51 5.40 -43.99
C PRO A 95 33.35 5.61 -44.97
N LEU A 96 33.58 6.55 -45.90
CA LEU A 96 32.83 6.74 -47.14
C LEU A 96 32.75 5.42 -47.95
N ASN A 97 31.54 5.07 -48.39
CA ASN A 97 31.25 4.67 -49.77
C ASN A 97 29.75 4.36 -49.94
N SER A 98 29.02 5.24 -50.62
CA SER A 98 28.18 4.91 -51.79
C SER A 98 27.28 6.09 -52.13
N VAL A 99 27.72 6.82 -53.15
CA VAL A 99 26.92 7.79 -53.89
C VAL A 99 25.80 7.05 -54.62
N ARG A 100 24.53 7.39 -54.37
CA ARG A 100 23.47 7.28 -55.38
C ARG A 100 22.58 8.52 -55.38
N ARG A 101 22.69 9.23 -56.52
CA ARG A 101 21.87 10.33 -57.04
C ARG A 101 20.39 10.27 -56.62
N PHE A 102 19.91 11.35 -56.03
CA PHE A 102 18.50 11.73 -56.10
C PHE A 102 18.25 12.53 -57.39
N LYS A 103 17.38 12.03 -58.27
CA LYS A 103 16.67 12.85 -59.26
C LYS A 103 15.28 13.12 -58.70
N GLY A 104 14.88 14.39 -58.69
CA GLY A 104 13.54 14.82 -58.30
C GLY A 104 12.48 14.40 -59.32
N VAL A 105 11.27 14.17 -58.80
CA VAL A 105 10.01 14.26 -59.55
C VAL A 105 8.98 14.85 -58.60
N GLU A 106 8.36 15.93 -59.06
CA GLU A 106 7.25 16.64 -58.42
C GLU A 106 5.94 15.83 -58.44
N GLY A 107 5.09 16.10 -57.45
CA GLY A 107 3.64 16.10 -57.62
C GLY A 107 2.90 14.76 -57.56
N THR A 108 2.17 14.52 -56.47
CA THR A 108 0.68 14.61 -56.43
C THR A 108 0.12 13.88 -55.20
N HIS A 109 -1.01 14.41 -54.73
CA HIS A 109 -1.79 14.01 -53.56
C HIS A 109 -2.12 12.51 -53.48
N ASN A 110 -1.90 11.92 -52.29
CA ASN A 110 -2.91 11.12 -51.60
C ASN A 110 -2.47 10.80 -50.16
N ALA A 111 -3.21 11.32 -49.19
CA ALA A 111 -3.07 10.93 -47.79
C ALA A 111 -3.64 9.52 -47.61
N LYS A 112 -2.76 8.53 -47.48
CA LYS A 112 -3.10 7.19 -46.97
C LYS A 112 -2.52 7.05 -45.58
N GLU A 113 -3.42 6.85 -44.62
CA GLU A 113 -3.13 6.41 -43.26
C GLU A 113 -2.13 5.26 -43.28
N ARG A 114 -0.92 5.49 -42.74
CA ARG A 114 0.01 4.41 -42.42
C ARG A 114 -0.42 3.80 -41.08
N ARG A 115 -1.30 2.81 -41.14
CA ARG A 115 -1.38 1.77 -40.11
C ARG A 115 -0.04 1.05 -40.07
N LEU A 116 0.72 1.23 -38.99
CA LEU A 116 1.86 0.39 -38.66
C LEU A 116 1.34 -1.02 -38.33
N SER A 117 1.40 -1.91 -39.32
CA SER A 117 1.15 -3.34 -39.13
C SER A 117 2.35 -3.96 -38.43
N TYR A 118 2.28 -4.13 -37.11
CA TYR A 118 3.12 -5.11 -36.43
C TYR A 118 2.58 -6.50 -36.78
N ALA A 119 3.25 -7.16 -37.72
CA ALA A 119 3.06 -8.59 -37.96
C ALA A 119 3.63 -9.35 -36.75
N ALA A 120 2.78 -9.62 -35.77
CA ALA A 120 3.09 -10.55 -34.69
C ALA A 120 3.17 -11.96 -35.30
N ALA A 121 4.37 -12.52 -35.33
CA ALA A 121 4.58 -13.94 -35.56
C ALA A 121 3.97 -14.71 -34.37
N GLY A 122 2.69 -15.02 -34.50
CA GLY A 122 1.93 -15.75 -33.49
C GLY A 122 2.41 -17.18 -33.35
N ARG A 123 3.30 -17.43 -32.38
CA ARG A 123 3.22 -18.69 -31.64
C ARG A 123 2.04 -18.57 -30.69
N LYS A 124 0.95 -19.26 -30.99
CA LYS A 124 -0.15 -19.49 -30.05
C LYS A 124 0.44 -20.16 -28.81
N PHE A 125 0.75 -19.39 -27.77
CA PHE A 125 0.84 -19.94 -26.43
C PHE A 125 -0.54 -20.49 -26.12
N SER A 126 -0.59 -21.79 -25.83
CA SER A 126 -1.82 -22.52 -25.59
C SER A 126 -2.40 -22.10 -24.24
N VAL A 127 -3.21 -21.03 -24.24
CA VAL A 127 -4.12 -20.65 -23.13
C VAL A 127 -5.30 -21.64 -23.02
N LYS A 128 -5.16 -22.84 -23.59
CA LYS A 128 -6.21 -23.86 -23.73
C LYS A 128 -6.63 -24.51 -22.39
N ALA A 129 -6.04 -24.11 -21.27
CA ALA A 129 -6.39 -24.57 -19.92
C ALA A 129 -7.16 -23.52 -19.08
N VAL A 130 -7.49 -22.35 -19.63
CA VAL A 130 -8.08 -21.23 -18.85
C VAL A 130 -9.51 -20.87 -19.28
N LEU A 131 -9.99 -21.35 -20.43
CA LEU A 131 -11.26 -20.88 -21.02
C LEU A 131 -12.47 -21.83 -20.85
N SER A 132 -12.59 -22.53 -19.72
CA SER A 132 -13.81 -23.24 -19.34
C SER A 132 -14.18 -22.90 -17.91
N GLU A 133 -15.32 -22.23 -17.70
CA GLU A 133 -16.10 -22.12 -16.44
C GLU A 133 -15.36 -22.51 -15.14
N LYS A 134 -14.21 -21.90 -14.85
CA LYS A 134 -13.46 -22.22 -13.63
C LYS A 134 -14.08 -21.44 -12.50
N ALA A 135 -14.90 -22.12 -11.71
CA ALA A 135 -15.01 -21.75 -10.31
C ALA A 135 -13.60 -21.92 -9.71
N TYR A 136 -12.93 -20.80 -9.41
CA TYR A 136 -11.66 -20.84 -8.69
C TYR A 136 -11.88 -21.57 -7.36
N SER A 137 -10.91 -22.39 -6.96
CA SER A 137 -11.04 -23.20 -5.75
C SER A 137 -11.08 -22.27 -4.53
N LYS A 138 -11.95 -22.60 -3.55
CA LYS A 138 -11.93 -21.92 -2.26
C LYS A 138 -10.58 -22.12 -1.58
N VAL A 139 -10.04 -21.03 -1.06
CA VAL A 139 -8.81 -20.97 -0.27
C VAL A 139 -9.13 -21.15 1.22
N GLY A 140 -10.22 -20.55 1.69
CA GLY A 140 -10.71 -20.69 3.06
C GLY A 140 -11.07 -22.14 3.39
N ALA A 141 -11.01 -22.46 4.68
CA ALA A 141 -11.44 -23.75 5.18
C ALA A 141 -12.95 -23.95 4.93
N GLU A 142 -13.39 -25.19 4.75
CA GLU A 142 -14.83 -25.47 4.58
C GLU A 142 -15.64 -25.18 5.86
N SER A 143 -14.96 -25.23 7.01
CA SER A 143 -15.46 -24.85 8.32
C SER A 143 -14.30 -24.43 9.20
N THR A 144 -14.58 -23.91 10.39
CA THR A 144 -13.57 -23.61 11.42
C THR A 144 -13.06 -24.84 12.16
N GLY A 145 -13.29 -26.05 11.62
CA GLY A 145 -12.91 -27.31 12.27
C GLY A 145 -13.83 -27.64 13.47
N PRO A 146 -13.33 -28.35 14.48
CA PRO A 146 -14.10 -28.66 15.68
C PRO A 146 -14.39 -27.44 16.57
N LEU A 147 -13.69 -26.32 16.39
CA LEU A 147 -13.89 -25.10 17.18
C LEU A 147 -14.99 -24.23 16.56
N PRO A 148 -15.90 -23.65 17.37
CA PRO A 148 -16.90 -22.71 16.90
C PRO A 148 -16.25 -21.48 16.24
N ALA A 149 -16.83 -21.02 15.13
CA ALA A 149 -16.33 -19.82 14.44
C ALA A 149 -16.29 -18.58 15.33
N SER A 150 -17.26 -18.43 16.24
CA SER A 150 -17.29 -17.32 17.22
C SER A 150 -16.12 -17.35 18.20
N GLU A 151 -15.61 -18.54 18.55
CA GLU A 151 -14.48 -18.69 19.46
C GLU A 151 -13.19 -18.26 18.77
N LEU A 152 -12.92 -18.80 17.58
CA LEU A 152 -11.75 -18.39 16.79
C LEU A 152 -11.79 -16.91 16.44
N LEU A 153 -12.95 -16.40 16.00
CA LEU A 153 -13.13 -15.00 15.64
C LEU A 153 -12.87 -14.08 16.85
N GLY A 154 -13.40 -14.42 18.02
CA GLY A 154 -13.17 -13.65 19.24
C GLY A 154 -11.70 -13.59 19.63
N VAL A 155 -10.95 -14.69 19.44
CA VAL A 155 -9.52 -14.73 19.77
C VAL A 155 -8.65 -14.01 18.73
N VAL A 156 -8.91 -14.14 17.41
CA VAL A 156 -8.15 -13.37 16.41
C VAL A 156 -8.39 -11.86 16.55
N GLU A 157 -9.63 -11.43 16.84
CA GLU A 157 -9.96 -10.02 17.06
C GLU A 157 -9.28 -9.49 18.34
N ALA A 158 -9.34 -10.26 19.44
CA ALA A 158 -8.67 -9.88 20.69
C ALA A 158 -7.15 -9.79 20.50
N ALA A 159 -6.54 -10.78 19.85
CA ALA A 159 -5.11 -10.83 19.64
C ALA A 159 -4.64 -9.67 18.74
N ALA A 160 -5.28 -9.45 17.59
CA ALA A 160 -4.94 -8.35 16.68
C ALA A 160 -5.15 -6.98 17.33
N LYS A 161 -6.22 -6.80 18.12
CA LYS A 161 -6.45 -5.57 18.88
C LYS A 161 -5.35 -5.34 19.92
N THR A 162 -4.96 -6.36 20.68
CA THR A 162 -3.90 -6.24 21.70
C THR A 162 -2.55 -5.89 21.06
N GLY A 163 -2.18 -6.50 19.93
CA GLY A 163 -0.99 -6.08 19.17
C GLY A 163 -1.10 -4.63 18.69
N ALA A 164 -2.29 -4.24 18.18
CA ALA A 164 -2.51 -2.89 17.71
C ALA A 164 -2.47 -1.82 18.82
N GLU A 165 -2.84 -2.15 20.06
CA GLU A 165 -2.69 -1.25 21.20
C GLU A 165 -1.20 -0.94 21.46
N VAL A 166 -0.32 -1.93 21.34
CA VAL A 166 1.14 -1.74 21.44
C VAL A 166 1.66 -0.83 20.32
N VAL A 167 1.22 -1.06 19.08
CA VAL A 167 1.62 -0.23 17.94
C VAL A 167 1.08 1.19 18.08
N MET A 168 -0.17 1.38 18.53
CA MET A 168 -0.79 2.68 18.77
C MET A 168 -0.05 3.49 19.84
N ASP A 169 0.49 2.83 20.85
CA ASP A 169 1.34 3.50 21.84
C ASP A 169 2.68 3.98 21.27
N ALA A 170 3.11 3.44 20.12
CA ALA A 170 4.39 3.74 19.50
C ALA A 170 4.32 4.74 18.34
N VAL A 171 3.19 4.88 17.64
CA VAL A 171 3.08 5.64 16.37
C VAL A 171 3.52 7.12 16.43
N ASN A 172 3.48 7.75 17.62
CA ASN A 172 3.93 9.14 17.84
C ASN A 172 5.23 9.25 18.66
N LYS A 173 5.81 8.13 19.12
CA LYS A 173 7.05 8.14 19.89
C LYS A 173 8.27 8.28 18.97
N PRO A 174 9.39 8.85 19.48
CA PRO A 174 10.68 8.78 18.77
C PRO A 174 11.04 7.33 18.48
N ARG A 175 11.49 7.06 17.25
CA ARG A 175 11.69 5.70 16.74
C ARG A 175 13.15 5.27 16.91
N ASN A 176 13.38 4.17 17.61
CA ASN A 176 14.65 3.45 17.57
C ASN A 176 14.56 2.42 16.45
N ILE A 177 15.07 2.78 15.28
CA ILE A 177 15.05 1.92 14.09
C ILE A 177 16.33 1.10 14.08
N ASN A 178 16.20 -0.23 14.26
CA ASN A 178 17.29 -1.16 14.05
C ASN A 178 17.18 -1.76 12.64
N TYR A 179 18.29 -1.86 11.93
CA TYR A 179 18.34 -2.39 10.57
C TYR A 179 18.72 -3.89 10.62
N LYS A 180 17.83 -4.78 10.15
CA LYS A 180 18.12 -6.22 9.96
C LYS A 180 18.91 -6.46 8.65
N GLY A 181 18.86 -5.52 7.70
CA GLY A 181 19.57 -5.53 6.42
C GLY A 181 19.68 -4.13 5.80
N ILE A 182 20.08 -4.01 4.53
CA ILE A 182 20.24 -2.69 3.86
C ILE A 182 18.91 -1.91 3.80
N THR A 183 17.79 -2.62 3.74
CA THR A 183 16.43 -2.05 3.63
C THR A 183 15.44 -2.58 4.66
N ASP A 184 15.81 -3.58 5.45
CA ASP A 184 14.89 -4.28 6.35
C ASP A 184 14.94 -3.66 7.75
N LEU A 185 13.80 -3.15 8.18
CA LEU A 185 13.64 -2.40 9.42
C LEU A 185 12.87 -3.27 10.40
N VAL A 186 13.40 -3.43 11.62
CA VAL A 186 12.62 -3.97 12.72
C VAL A 186 12.76 -3.08 13.92
N THR A 187 11.62 -2.79 14.53
CA THR A 187 11.54 -1.93 15.69
C THR A 187 11.27 -2.78 16.93
N ASP A 188 11.57 -2.25 18.11
CA ASP A 188 11.15 -2.89 19.35
C ASP A 188 9.61 -3.04 19.42
N THR A 189 8.87 -2.24 18.64
CA THR A 189 7.42 -2.32 18.49
C THR A 189 6.97 -3.65 17.89
N ASP A 190 7.63 -4.14 16.84
CA ASP A 190 7.29 -5.40 16.17
C ASP A 190 7.35 -6.56 17.17
N LYS A 191 8.45 -6.64 17.93
CA LYS A 191 8.67 -7.69 18.95
C LYS A 191 7.68 -7.59 20.12
N ASN A 192 7.41 -6.37 20.59
CA ASN A 192 6.47 -6.15 21.69
C ASN A 192 5.03 -6.46 21.27
N SER A 193 4.65 -6.06 20.04
CA SER A 193 3.35 -6.38 19.43
C SER A 193 3.19 -7.90 19.30
N GLU A 194 4.18 -8.60 18.73
CA GLU A 194 4.15 -10.06 18.61
C GLU A 194 4.03 -10.74 19.98
N SER A 195 4.82 -10.32 20.97
CA SER A 195 4.77 -10.88 22.32
C SER A 195 3.37 -10.74 22.94
N ALA A 196 2.73 -9.58 22.79
CA ALA A 196 1.39 -9.34 23.31
C ALA A 196 0.33 -10.20 22.59
N ILE A 197 0.43 -10.35 21.27
CA ILE A 197 -0.44 -11.24 20.48
C ILE A 197 -0.26 -12.69 20.93
N LEU A 198 0.98 -13.15 21.12
CA LEU A 198 1.31 -14.51 21.56
C LEU A 198 0.71 -14.83 22.92
N GLU A 199 0.72 -13.89 23.87
CA GLU A 199 0.08 -14.07 25.18
C GLU A 199 -1.42 -14.34 25.06
N VAL A 200 -2.13 -13.58 24.19
CA VAL A 200 -3.55 -13.79 23.94
C VAL A 200 -3.80 -15.17 23.32
N VAL A 201 -3.02 -15.53 22.29
CA VAL A 201 -3.17 -16.82 21.60
C VAL A 201 -2.91 -17.98 22.56
N ARG A 202 -1.77 -17.97 23.29
CA ARG A 202 -1.38 -19.06 24.21
C ARG A 202 -2.29 -19.19 25.42
N LYS A 203 -2.91 -18.09 25.87
CA LYS A 203 -3.90 -18.13 26.95
C LYS A 203 -5.14 -18.93 26.56
N ASN A 204 -5.57 -18.83 25.30
CA ASN A 204 -6.76 -19.51 24.79
C ASN A 204 -6.42 -20.89 24.20
N PHE A 205 -5.28 -21.02 23.54
CA PHE A 205 -4.87 -22.22 22.80
C PHE A 205 -3.39 -22.55 23.03
N LYS A 206 -3.13 -23.34 24.07
CA LYS A 206 -1.76 -23.72 24.45
C LYS A 206 -1.07 -24.61 23.42
N ASP A 207 -1.82 -25.50 22.79
CA ASP A 207 -1.28 -26.56 21.93
C ASP A 207 -1.31 -26.22 20.43
N HIS A 208 -1.84 -25.05 20.05
CA HIS A 208 -1.85 -24.64 18.65
C HIS A 208 -0.43 -24.25 18.19
N LEU A 209 -0.16 -24.50 16.91
CA LEU A 209 1.07 -24.06 16.26
C LEU A 209 1.00 -22.56 15.99
N ILE A 210 2.13 -21.87 16.08
CA ILE A 210 2.23 -20.45 15.74
C ILE A 210 3.37 -20.27 14.77
N LEU A 211 3.16 -19.41 13.77
CA LEU A 211 4.12 -18.92 12.80
C LEU A 211 4.06 -17.38 12.86
N GLY A 212 4.97 -16.78 13.62
CA GLY A 212 5.16 -15.34 13.69
C GLY A 212 6.28 -14.88 12.77
N GLU A 213 6.18 -13.66 12.25
CA GLU A 213 7.25 -13.03 11.46
C GLU A 213 8.56 -12.91 12.25
N GLU A 214 8.47 -12.49 13.52
CA GLU A 214 9.65 -12.18 14.34
C GLU A 214 10.17 -13.40 15.09
N GLY A 215 9.26 -14.22 15.62
CA GLY A 215 9.57 -15.41 16.43
C GLY A 215 9.67 -16.72 15.65
N GLY A 216 9.26 -16.74 14.38
CA GLY A 216 9.24 -17.94 13.55
C GLY A 216 8.22 -18.97 14.03
N VAL A 217 8.55 -20.26 13.88
CA VAL A 217 7.66 -21.39 14.24
C VAL A 217 7.76 -21.70 15.73
N MET A 218 6.62 -21.75 16.42
CA MET A 218 6.52 -22.07 17.85
C MET A 218 5.43 -23.10 18.13
N GLY A 219 5.81 -24.21 18.77
CA GLY A 219 4.93 -25.34 19.08
C GLY A 219 5.26 -26.59 18.25
N GLU A 220 4.53 -27.67 18.51
CA GLU A 220 4.77 -28.96 17.87
C GLU A 220 3.88 -29.13 16.63
N ALA A 221 4.48 -29.15 15.43
CA ALA A 221 3.73 -29.16 14.18
C ALA A 221 3.01 -30.49 13.91
N SER A 222 3.56 -31.61 14.38
CA SER A 222 3.10 -32.96 14.07
C SER A 222 1.70 -33.29 14.60
N SER A 223 1.25 -32.60 15.65
CA SER A 223 -0.05 -32.80 16.30
C SER A 223 -1.02 -31.62 16.12
N ALA A 224 -0.59 -30.54 15.46
CA ALA A 224 -1.38 -29.32 15.34
C ALA A 224 -2.32 -29.36 14.13
N ASP A 225 -3.63 -29.32 14.37
CA ASP A 225 -4.62 -29.02 13.32
C ASP A 225 -4.67 -27.52 13.01
N TYR A 226 -4.38 -26.67 14.00
CA TYR A 226 -4.44 -25.21 13.86
C TYR A 226 -3.06 -24.57 13.86
N MET A 227 -2.87 -23.59 12.96
CA MET A 227 -1.69 -22.75 12.94
C MET A 227 -2.08 -21.27 12.89
N TRP A 228 -1.55 -20.48 13.83
CA TRP A 228 -1.71 -19.03 13.86
C TRP A 228 -0.60 -18.38 13.05
N CYS A 229 -0.95 -17.59 12.04
CA CYS A 229 -0.04 -16.78 11.24
C CYS A 229 -0.13 -15.33 11.74
N ILE A 230 0.98 -14.80 12.25
CA ILE A 230 1.02 -13.49 12.91
C ILE A 230 2.03 -12.61 12.20
N ASP A 231 1.54 -11.49 11.68
CA ASP A 231 2.35 -10.34 11.31
C ASP A 231 2.06 -9.22 12.32
N PRO A 232 3.01 -8.94 13.24
CA PRO A 232 2.81 -7.98 14.31
C PRO A 232 2.86 -6.52 13.82
N LEU A 233 3.35 -6.25 12.59
CA LEU A 233 3.44 -4.93 12.00
C LEU A 233 3.67 -4.99 10.46
N ASP A 234 2.62 -5.30 9.71
CA ASP A 234 2.65 -5.29 8.24
C ASP A 234 2.87 -3.86 7.75
N GLY A 235 3.95 -3.64 6.99
CA GLY A 235 4.35 -2.31 6.53
C GLY A 235 5.27 -1.57 7.51
N THR A 236 6.23 -2.26 8.13
CA THR A 236 7.24 -1.68 9.05
C THR A 236 7.94 -0.44 8.46
N THR A 237 8.22 -0.42 7.15
CA THR A 237 8.74 0.77 6.45
C THR A 237 7.77 1.96 6.58
N ASN A 238 6.48 1.75 6.35
CA ASN A 238 5.48 2.80 6.47
C ASN A 238 5.36 3.30 7.92
N PHE A 239 5.34 2.38 8.89
CA PHE A 239 5.37 2.75 10.31
C PHE A 239 6.60 3.59 10.67
N ALA A 240 7.78 3.20 10.18
CA ALA A 240 9.04 3.91 10.42
C ALA A 240 9.02 5.34 9.88
N HIS A 241 8.36 5.56 8.74
CA HIS A 241 8.19 6.87 8.12
C HIS A 241 6.96 7.65 8.61
N GLY A 242 6.09 7.04 9.42
CA GLY A 242 4.80 7.61 9.79
C GLY A 242 3.83 7.74 8.60
N TYR A 243 4.01 6.92 7.57
CA TYR A 243 3.12 6.85 6.41
C TYR A 243 1.86 6.02 6.76
N PRO A 244 0.64 6.51 6.47
CA PRO A 244 -0.59 5.89 6.97
C PRO A 244 -1.07 4.72 6.10
N SER A 245 -0.34 3.62 6.16
CA SER A 245 -0.71 2.33 5.56
C SER A 245 0.12 1.21 6.19
N PHE A 246 -0.30 0.72 7.36
CA PHE A 246 0.30 -0.44 8.03
C PHE A 246 -0.76 -1.09 8.93
N ALA A 247 -0.52 -2.33 9.35
CA ALA A 247 -1.50 -3.06 10.14
C ALA A 247 -0.87 -4.06 11.12
N VAL A 248 -1.68 -4.51 12.06
CA VAL A 248 -1.47 -5.81 12.72
C VAL A 248 -2.35 -6.84 12.03
N SER A 249 -1.79 -7.98 11.64
CA SER A 249 -2.51 -9.04 10.92
C SER A 249 -2.39 -10.37 11.67
N VAL A 250 -3.54 -10.96 12.00
CA VAL A 250 -3.62 -12.25 12.69
C VAL A 250 -4.61 -13.15 11.94
N GLY A 251 -4.10 -14.25 11.38
CA GLY A 251 -4.90 -15.30 10.77
C GLY A 251 -4.72 -16.63 11.51
N VAL A 252 -5.76 -17.46 11.54
CA VAL A 252 -5.65 -18.85 11.99
C VAL A 252 -6.05 -19.78 10.85
N LEU A 253 -5.19 -20.74 10.58
CA LEU A 253 -5.42 -21.82 9.63
C LEU A 253 -5.98 -23.04 10.36
N PHE A 254 -6.92 -23.73 9.75
CA PHE A 254 -7.29 -25.10 10.09
C PHE A 254 -6.81 -26.01 8.95
N ARG A 255 -5.89 -26.93 9.26
CA ARG A 255 -5.25 -27.85 8.30
C ARG A 255 -4.72 -27.16 7.05
N GLY A 256 -4.01 -26.04 7.24
CA GLY A 256 -3.40 -25.26 6.16
C GLY A 256 -4.34 -24.33 5.40
N LYS A 257 -5.64 -24.27 5.73
CA LYS A 257 -6.61 -23.35 5.10
C LYS A 257 -7.08 -22.28 6.08
N PRO A 258 -7.20 -21.00 5.68
CA PRO A 258 -7.68 -19.93 6.57
C PRO A 258 -9.08 -20.19 7.14
N ALA A 259 -9.22 -20.11 8.45
CA ALA A 259 -10.44 -20.42 9.19
C ALA A 259 -11.06 -19.18 9.86
N ALA A 260 -10.23 -18.32 10.45
CA ALA A 260 -10.64 -17.01 10.96
C ALA A 260 -9.48 -16.02 10.87
N ALA A 261 -9.80 -14.73 10.81
CA ALA A 261 -8.78 -13.70 10.70
C ALA A 261 -9.26 -12.33 11.20
N SER A 262 -8.30 -11.51 11.61
CA SER A 262 -8.49 -10.09 11.92
C SER A 262 -7.29 -9.27 11.46
N VAL A 263 -7.55 -8.11 10.85
CA VAL A 263 -6.53 -7.12 10.46
C VAL A 263 -6.91 -5.78 11.07
N VAL A 264 -6.00 -5.16 11.82
CA VAL A 264 -6.19 -3.81 12.38
C VAL A 264 -5.32 -2.84 11.59
N GLU A 265 -5.94 -2.15 10.63
CA GLU A 265 -5.32 -1.12 9.80
C GLU A 265 -5.17 0.19 10.59
N PHE A 266 -4.02 0.84 10.48
CA PHE A 266 -3.77 2.18 10.98
C PHE A 266 -3.97 3.21 9.88
N VAL A 267 -4.81 4.21 10.17
CA VAL A 267 -5.17 5.28 9.23
C VAL A 267 -4.90 6.67 9.84
N GLY A 268 -4.86 7.69 8.99
CA GLY A 268 -4.64 9.08 9.41
C GLY A 268 -3.21 9.52 9.16
N GLY A 269 -2.43 9.73 10.22
CA GLY A 269 -1.04 10.16 10.13
C GLY A 269 -0.51 10.66 11.46
N PRO A 270 0.74 11.18 11.49
CA PRO A 270 1.34 11.72 12.71
C PRO A 270 0.42 12.70 13.42
N GLN A 271 0.20 12.49 14.73
CA GLN A 271 -0.69 13.27 15.60
C GLN A 271 -2.21 13.09 15.35
N CYS A 272 -2.65 12.24 14.41
CA CYS A 272 -4.06 11.99 14.13
C CYS A 272 -4.37 10.53 13.75
N TRP A 273 -3.66 9.59 14.37
CA TRP A 273 -3.83 8.15 14.15
C TRP A 273 -5.20 7.66 14.63
N ASN A 274 -5.79 6.76 13.83
CA ASN A 274 -6.97 5.99 14.18
C ASN A 274 -6.83 4.57 13.60
N THR A 275 -7.73 3.66 13.94
CA THR A 275 -7.74 2.30 13.43
C THR A 275 -9.03 1.93 12.71
N ARG A 276 -8.92 0.93 11.84
CA ARG A 276 -10.03 0.23 11.21
C ARG A 276 -9.78 -1.27 11.36
N THR A 277 -10.77 -2.00 11.86
CA THR A 277 -10.66 -3.44 12.09
C THR A 277 -11.44 -4.20 11.05
N PHE A 278 -10.76 -5.11 10.35
CA PHE A 278 -11.35 -6.08 9.44
C PHE A 278 -11.39 -7.44 10.12
N SER A 279 -12.48 -8.19 9.96
CA SER A 279 -12.58 -9.54 10.48
C SER A 279 -13.45 -10.44 9.60
N ALA A 280 -13.16 -11.74 9.63
CA ALA A 280 -13.86 -12.75 8.86
C ALA A 280 -13.61 -14.14 9.46
N SER A 281 -14.55 -15.04 9.21
CA SER A 281 -14.41 -16.47 9.47
C SER A 281 -14.92 -17.24 8.27
N ALA A 282 -14.43 -18.47 8.09
CA ALA A 282 -14.85 -19.35 7.02
C ALA A 282 -16.38 -19.52 6.99
N GLY A 283 -17.00 -19.07 5.89
CA GLY A 283 -18.46 -19.07 5.69
C GLY A 283 -19.23 -17.99 6.47
N GLY A 284 -18.57 -17.16 7.28
CA GLY A 284 -19.19 -16.08 8.06
C GLY A 284 -19.34 -14.76 7.28
N GLY A 285 -18.60 -14.63 6.18
CA GLY A 285 -18.41 -13.40 5.43
C GLY A 285 -17.40 -12.44 6.09
N ALA A 286 -17.05 -11.38 5.37
CA ALA A 286 -16.10 -10.36 5.82
C ALA A 286 -16.79 -9.12 6.38
N PHE A 287 -16.15 -8.49 7.37
CA PHE A 287 -16.64 -7.32 8.08
C PHE A 287 -15.54 -6.27 8.24
N CYS A 288 -15.95 -5.00 8.29
CA CYS A 288 -15.13 -3.85 8.66
C CYS A 288 -15.84 -3.07 9.76
N ASN A 289 -15.24 -2.94 10.93
CA ASN A 289 -15.85 -2.32 12.12
C ASN A 289 -17.26 -2.88 12.42
N GLY A 290 -17.43 -4.19 12.27
CA GLY A 290 -18.70 -4.89 12.49
C GLY A 290 -19.74 -4.74 11.37
N GLN A 291 -19.45 -3.97 10.31
CA GLN A 291 -20.32 -3.84 9.13
C GLN A 291 -19.88 -4.83 8.05
N ARG A 292 -20.81 -5.59 7.47
CA ARG A 292 -20.51 -6.54 6.39
C ARG A 292 -19.99 -5.79 5.16
N ILE A 293 -18.93 -6.30 4.54
CA ILE A 293 -18.31 -5.73 3.35
C ILE A 293 -18.36 -6.70 2.16
N HIS A 294 -18.21 -6.14 0.96
CA HIS A 294 -18.19 -6.89 -0.29
C HIS A 294 -17.20 -6.27 -1.27
N VAL A 295 -16.58 -7.11 -2.10
CA VAL A 295 -15.72 -6.66 -3.19
C VAL A 295 -16.48 -5.79 -4.19
N SER A 296 -15.73 -4.95 -4.93
CA SER A 296 -16.25 -4.08 -5.97
C SER A 296 -17.00 -4.85 -7.07
N GLN A 297 -18.02 -4.23 -7.67
CA GLN A 297 -18.77 -4.82 -8.79
C GLN A 297 -18.23 -4.40 -10.18
N THR A 298 -17.11 -3.67 -10.23
CA THR A 298 -16.47 -3.25 -11.48
C THR A 298 -16.12 -4.43 -12.38
N GLN A 299 -16.47 -4.36 -13.68
CA GLN A 299 -16.24 -5.42 -14.68
C GLN A 299 -15.24 -5.02 -15.77
N GLN A 300 -14.75 -3.78 -15.74
CA GLN A 300 -13.89 -3.18 -16.76
C GLN A 300 -12.58 -2.72 -16.14
N VAL A 301 -11.45 -3.20 -16.65
CA VAL A 301 -10.11 -2.83 -16.17
C VAL A 301 -9.85 -1.33 -16.34
N GLU A 302 -10.37 -0.71 -17.41
CA GLU A 302 -10.26 0.74 -17.63
C GLU A 302 -10.99 1.58 -16.58
N ARG A 303 -11.86 0.95 -15.77
CA ARG A 303 -12.58 1.58 -14.66
C ARG A 303 -12.05 1.18 -13.29
N SER A 304 -11.08 0.28 -13.21
CA SER A 304 -10.56 -0.19 -11.92
C SER A 304 -9.47 0.69 -11.34
N LEU A 305 -9.40 0.73 -10.03
CA LEU A 305 -8.23 1.14 -9.27
C LEU A 305 -7.55 -0.12 -8.75
N LEU A 306 -6.26 -0.28 -9.06
CA LEU A 306 -5.50 -1.48 -8.73
C LEU A 306 -4.43 -1.16 -7.69
N VAL A 307 -3.95 -2.20 -7.01
CA VAL A 307 -2.93 -2.11 -5.97
C VAL A 307 -1.89 -3.22 -6.20
N THR A 308 -0.63 -2.98 -5.86
CA THR A 308 0.46 -3.97 -5.92
C THR A 308 1.50 -3.67 -4.87
N GLY A 309 2.30 -4.66 -4.48
CA GLY A 309 3.54 -4.45 -3.76
C GLY A 309 4.79 -4.77 -4.58
N PHE A 310 5.96 -4.39 -4.06
CA PHE A 310 7.26 -4.69 -4.64
C PHE A 310 8.16 -5.22 -3.53
N GLY A 311 8.71 -6.42 -3.74
CA GLY A 311 9.72 -6.99 -2.86
C GLY A 311 11.02 -6.18 -2.86
N TYR A 312 11.78 -6.33 -1.78
CA TYR A 312 13.05 -5.62 -1.56
C TYR A 312 14.18 -6.05 -2.51
N GLU A 313 14.11 -7.28 -3.04
CA GLU A 313 15.10 -7.82 -3.96
C GLU A 313 14.79 -7.36 -5.39
N HIS A 314 15.64 -6.50 -5.96
CA HIS A 314 15.49 -5.97 -7.32
C HIS A 314 16.01 -6.93 -8.40
N ASP A 315 15.45 -8.14 -8.44
CA ASP A 315 15.79 -9.17 -9.40
C ASP A 315 14.79 -9.28 -10.58
N ASP A 316 14.83 -10.39 -11.32
CA ASP A 316 13.93 -10.65 -12.44
C ASP A 316 12.44 -10.61 -12.07
N ALA A 317 12.07 -11.06 -10.86
CA ALA A 317 10.68 -11.01 -10.40
C ALA A 317 10.23 -9.57 -10.13
N TRP A 318 11.10 -8.77 -9.52
CA TRP A 318 10.88 -7.33 -9.34
C TRP A 318 10.74 -6.61 -10.69
N ALA A 319 11.65 -6.86 -11.63
CA ALA A 319 11.60 -6.22 -12.96
C ALA A 319 10.31 -6.58 -13.71
N THR A 320 9.89 -7.85 -13.62
CA THR A 320 8.62 -8.31 -14.19
C THR A 320 7.41 -7.64 -13.53
N ASN A 321 7.47 -7.43 -12.21
CA ASN A 321 6.41 -6.74 -11.49
C ASN A 321 6.33 -5.24 -11.86
N ILE A 322 7.46 -4.58 -12.09
CA ILE A 322 7.52 -3.20 -12.60
C ILE A 322 6.90 -3.11 -14.00
N ASP A 323 7.16 -4.08 -14.88
CA ASP A 323 6.55 -4.13 -16.20
C ASP A 323 5.02 -4.29 -16.11
N LEU A 324 4.53 -5.16 -15.21
CA LEU A 324 3.09 -5.31 -14.93
C LEU A 324 2.49 -4.01 -14.38
N PHE A 325 3.15 -3.37 -13.41
CA PHE A 325 2.72 -2.08 -12.85
C PHE A 325 2.57 -1.00 -13.91
N LYS A 326 3.55 -0.90 -14.82
CA LYS A 326 3.51 0.02 -15.96
C LYS A 326 2.33 -0.32 -16.87
N GLU A 327 2.20 -1.57 -17.29
CA GLU A 327 1.13 -2.00 -18.18
C GLU A 327 -0.25 -1.71 -17.59
N PHE A 328 -0.48 -2.06 -16.32
CA PHE A 328 -1.76 -1.82 -15.67
C PHE A 328 -2.04 -0.35 -15.40
N THR A 329 -1.01 0.49 -15.25
CA THR A 329 -1.18 1.95 -15.18
C THR A 329 -1.69 2.51 -16.51
N ASP A 330 -1.27 1.95 -17.64
CA ASP A 330 -1.69 2.40 -18.98
C ASP A 330 -3.16 2.06 -19.29
N ILE A 331 -3.71 1.00 -18.68
CA ILE A 331 -5.04 0.47 -19.03
C ILE A 331 -6.10 0.57 -17.94
N SER A 332 -5.80 1.16 -16.78
CA SER A 332 -6.72 1.32 -15.65
C SER A 332 -6.83 2.78 -15.17
N ARG A 333 -7.53 3.04 -14.06
CA ARG A 333 -7.51 4.36 -13.40
C ARG A 333 -6.24 4.61 -12.57
N GLY A 334 -5.27 3.71 -12.70
CA GLY A 334 -3.97 3.77 -12.07
C GLY A 334 -3.78 2.62 -11.09
N VAL A 335 -2.51 2.45 -10.73
CA VAL A 335 -2.08 1.46 -9.74
C VAL A 335 -1.54 2.21 -8.52
N ARG A 336 -1.79 1.70 -7.32
CA ARG A 336 -1.19 2.16 -6.06
C ARG A 336 -0.18 1.13 -5.57
N ARG A 337 0.78 1.61 -4.79
CA ARG A 337 1.74 0.79 -4.04
C ARG A 337 1.73 1.31 -2.62
N LEU A 338 0.88 0.74 -1.77
CA LEU A 338 0.68 1.26 -0.42
C LEU A 338 1.74 0.73 0.54
N GLY A 339 2.21 -0.51 0.36
CA GLY A 339 3.36 -1.05 1.09
C GLY A 339 3.02 -1.80 2.36
N ALA A 340 1.81 -2.34 2.46
CA ALA A 340 1.35 -3.25 3.51
C ALA A 340 0.38 -4.25 2.89
N ALA A 341 0.79 -5.52 2.79
CA ALA A 341 0.11 -6.55 2.00
C ALA A 341 -1.27 -6.91 2.56
N ALA A 342 -1.39 -7.05 3.87
CA ALA A 342 -2.64 -7.35 4.55
C ALA A 342 -3.64 -6.21 4.39
N VAL A 343 -3.17 -4.95 4.45
CA VAL A 343 -3.99 -3.75 4.18
C VAL A 343 -4.49 -3.75 2.73
N ASP A 344 -3.59 -3.99 1.77
CA ASP A 344 -3.89 -4.02 0.34
C ASP A 344 -4.98 -5.06 0.01
N MET A 345 -4.91 -6.25 0.61
CA MET A 345 -5.96 -7.28 0.50
C MET A 345 -7.27 -6.87 1.17
N CYS A 346 -7.22 -6.23 2.35
CA CYS A 346 -8.42 -5.71 3.03
C CYS A 346 -9.11 -4.61 2.20
N HIS A 347 -8.36 -3.79 1.47
CA HIS A 347 -8.92 -2.77 0.57
C HIS A 347 -9.65 -3.40 -0.63
N VAL A 348 -9.16 -4.53 -1.14
CA VAL A 348 -9.88 -5.33 -2.15
C VAL A 348 -11.19 -5.88 -1.56
N ALA A 349 -11.14 -6.46 -0.36
CA ALA A 349 -12.32 -6.97 0.36
C ALA A 349 -13.36 -5.87 0.65
N LEU A 350 -12.89 -4.65 0.95
CA LEU A 350 -13.73 -3.47 1.18
C LEU A 350 -14.34 -2.91 -0.12
N GLY A 351 -13.84 -3.34 -1.29
CA GLY A 351 -14.34 -2.92 -2.59
C GLY A 351 -13.93 -1.51 -3.01
N ILE A 352 -12.90 -0.93 -2.40
CA ILE A 352 -12.36 0.39 -2.78
C ILE A 352 -11.26 0.30 -3.85
N VAL A 353 -10.71 -0.90 -4.03
CA VAL A 353 -9.82 -1.29 -5.15
C VAL A 353 -10.29 -2.64 -5.68
N GLU A 354 -10.01 -2.94 -6.95
CA GLU A 354 -10.54 -4.15 -7.58
C GLU A 354 -9.62 -5.36 -7.49
N ALA A 355 -8.30 -5.17 -7.36
CA ALA A 355 -7.35 -6.27 -7.28
C ALA A 355 -6.01 -5.87 -6.68
N TYR A 356 -5.31 -6.90 -6.19
CA TYR A 356 -3.95 -6.84 -5.68
C TYR A 356 -3.13 -8.02 -6.17
N TRP A 357 -1.86 -7.78 -6.52
CA TRP A 357 -0.90 -8.83 -6.80
C TRP A 357 0.46 -8.53 -6.18
N GLU A 358 1.16 -9.59 -5.76
CA GLU A 358 2.55 -9.49 -5.30
C GLU A 358 3.28 -10.85 -5.34
N TYR A 359 4.60 -10.78 -5.53
CA TYR A 359 5.51 -11.92 -5.45
C TYR A 359 6.24 -11.95 -4.09
N ARG A 360 6.56 -13.16 -3.63
CA ARG A 360 7.42 -13.49 -2.48
C ARG A 360 6.90 -13.06 -1.10
N LEU A 361 5.58 -12.85 -0.97
CA LEU A 361 4.93 -12.73 0.34
C LEU A 361 5.12 -13.99 1.19
N LYS A 362 4.95 -13.82 2.49
CA LYS A 362 5.02 -14.84 3.53
C LYS A 362 3.63 -15.23 4.00
N PRO A 363 3.47 -16.38 4.70
CA PRO A 363 2.16 -16.81 5.17
C PRO A 363 1.49 -15.81 6.13
N TRP A 364 2.26 -15.09 6.95
CA TRP A 364 1.74 -14.08 7.88
C TRP A 364 1.19 -12.84 7.16
N ASP A 365 1.80 -12.43 6.05
CA ASP A 365 1.30 -11.35 5.19
C ASP A 365 -0.07 -11.71 4.57
N MET A 366 -0.30 -13.00 4.29
CA MET A 366 -1.41 -13.46 3.44
C MET A 366 -2.57 -14.08 4.19
N ALA A 367 -2.34 -14.84 5.26
CA ALA A 367 -3.34 -15.71 5.87
C ALA A 367 -4.64 -14.98 6.22
N ALA A 368 -4.54 -13.76 6.77
CA ALA A 368 -5.69 -12.94 7.08
C ALA A 368 -6.33 -12.30 5.84
N GLY A 369 -5.51 -11.66 5.00
CA GLY A 369 -5.96 -10.90 3.84
C GLY A 369 -6.71 -11.74 2.80
N VAL A 370 -6.21 -12.95 2.49
CA VAL A 370 -6.86 -13.83 1.49
C VAL A 370 -8.23 -14.32 1.97
N LEU A 371 -8.38 -14.60 3.27
CA LEU A 371 -9.68 -14.95 3.85
C LEU A 371 -10.65 -13.77 3.77
N MET A 372 -10.20 -12.54 4.08
CA MET A 372 -11.04 -11.34 3.92
C MET A 372 -11.57 -11.22 2.49
N VAL A 373 -10.71 -11.39 1.48
CA VAL A 373 -11.14 -11.23 0.08
C VAL A 373 -12.13 -12.32 -0.33
N GLU A 374 -11.87 -13.58 0.01
CA GLU A 374 -12.77 -14.68 -0.32
C GLU A 374 -14.15 -14.51 0.35
N GLU A 375 -14.16 -14.20 1.64
CA GLU A 375 -15.38 -14.00 2.43
C GLU A 375 -16.15 -12.72 2.05
N ALA A 376 -15.49 -11.76 1.40
CA ALA A 376 -16.13 -10.60 0.76
C ALA A 376 -16.71 -10.90 -0.64
N GLY A 377 -16.53 -12.13 -1.15
CA GLY A 377 -17.01 -12.58 -2.46
C GLY A 377 -16.00 -12.39 -3.61
N GLY A 378 -14.72 -12.21 -3.28
CA GLY A 378 -13.64 -12.08 -4.23
C GLY A 378 -13.10 -13.42 -4.73
N THR A 379 -11.93 -13.36 -5.36
CA THR A 379 -11.23 -14.53 -5.93
C THR A 379 -9.76 -14.43 -5.63
N VAL A 380 -9.14 -15.57 -5.30
CA VAL A 380 -7.74 -15.70 -4.94
C VAL A 380 -7.10 -16.83 -5.78
N THR A 381 -5.96 -16.55 -6.39
CA THR A 381 -5.11 -17.54 -7.09
C THR A 381 -3.64 -17.23 -6.90
N CYS A 382 -2.77 -18.15 -7.33
CA CYS A 382 -1.40 -17.81 -7.64
C CYS A 382 -1.36 -16.90 -8.90
N MET A 383 -0.27 -16.15 -9.09
CA MET A 383 -0.16 -15.19 -10.19
C MET A 383 -0.11 -15.85 -11.59
N ASP A 384 0.21 -17.13 -11.65
CA ASP A 384 0.10 -17.98 -12.84
C ASP A 384 -1.31 -18.53 -13.11
N GLY A 385 -2.26 -18.28 -12.20
CA GLY A 385 -3.63 -18.82 -12.25
C GLY A 385 -3.78 -20.21 -11.63
N GLY A 386 -2.72 -20.71 -10.98
CA GLY A 386 -2.75 -21.93 -10.19
C GLY A 386 -3.63 -21.81 -8.95
N LYS A 387 -3.96 -22.96 -8.35
CA LYS A 387 -4.59 -23.00 -7.02
C LYS A 387 -3.66 -22.35 -6.00
N PHE A 388 -4.22 -21.55 -5.12
CA PHE A 388 -3.48 -20.86 -4.07
C PHE A 388 -3.62 -21.58 -2.73
N CYS A 389 -2.53 -21.62 -1.99
CA CYS A 389 -2.49 -21.83 -0.55
C CYS A 389 -1.62 -20.75 0.11
N VAL A 390 -1.80 -20.54 1.40
CA VAL A 390 -1.06 -19.50 2.17
C VAL A 390 0.46 -19.68 2.21
N PHE A 391 0.98 -20.83 1.77
CA PHE A 391 2.42 -21.08 1.68
C PHE A 391 2.99 -20.77 0.29
N ASP A 392 2.15 -20.44 -0.69
CA ASP A 392 2.60 -20.03 -2.01
C ASP A 392 3.33 -18.68 -1.98
N ARG A 393 4.20 -18.46 -2.97
CA ARG A 393 5.04 -17.25 -3.06
C ARG A 393 4.54 -16.25 -4.09
N SER A 394 3.31 -16.36 -4.52
CA SER A 394 2.70 -15.39 -5.42
C SER A 394 1.20 -15.39 -5.19
N VAL A 395 0.61 -14.20 -5.17
CA VAL A 395 -0.83 -14.07 -4.98
C VAL A 395 -1.40 -13.08 -5.99
N LEU A 396 -2.56 -13.42 -6.54
CA LEU A 396 -3.46 -12.51 -7.21
C LEU A 396 -4.81 -12.61 -6.50
N VAL A 397 -5.24 -11.51 -5.90
CA VAL A 397 -6.59 -11.37 -5.36
C VAL A 397 -7.36 -10.35 -6.17
N SER A 398 -8.67 -10.54 -6.32
CA SER A 398 -9.51 -9.57 -7.03
C SER A 398 -10.97 -9.66 -6.61
N ASN A 399 -11.78 -8.75 -7.14
CA ASN A 399 -13.23 -8.79 -7.05
C ASN A 399 -13.93 -9.95 -7.83
N GLY A 400 -13.17 -10.90 -8.36
CA GLY A 400 -13.64 -12.03 -9.16
C GLY A 400 -14.05 -11.68 -10.59
N ARG A 401 -14.68 -10.51 -10.78
CA ARG A 401 -15.13 -10.03 -12.10
C ARG A 401 -13.96 -9.65 -13.02
N LEU A 402 -12.89 -9.08 -12.47
CA LEU A 402 -11.70 -8.72 -13.23
C LEU A 402 -10.62 -9.80 -13.26
N HIS A 403 -10.77 -10.86 -12.47
CA HIS A 403 -9.70 -11.82 -12.20
C HIS A 403 -9.07 -12.37 -13.49
N GLU A 404 -9.90 -12.86 -14.40
CA GLU A 404 -9.45 -13.43 -15.67
C GLU A 404 -8.80 -12.39 -16.60
N GLN A 405 -9.33 -11.17 -16.62
CA GLN A 405 -8.77 -10.09 -17.45
C GLN A 405 -7.36 -9.69 -16.99
N LEU A 406 -7.12 -9.68 -15.68
CA LEU A 406 -5.81 -9.43 -15.10
C LEU A 406 -4.87 -10.62 -15.33
N LEU A 407 -5.37 -11.83 -15.13
CA LEU A 407 -4.60 -13.07 -15.27
C LEU A 407 -4.08 -13.27 -16.70
N GLN A 408 -4.79 -12.81 -17.73
CA GLN A 408 -4.33 -12.81 -19.12
C GLN A 408 -3.01 -12.06 -19.35
N ARG A 409 -2.64 -11.13 -18.46
CA ARG A 409 -1.36 -10.41 -18.48
C ARG A 409 -0.38 -10.97 -17.46
N ILE A 410 -0.84 -11.20 -16.24
CA ILE A 410 -0.01 -11.64 -15.13
C ILE A 410 0.50 -13.07 -15.36
N GLY A 411 -0.38 -13.99 -15.75
CA GLY A 411 -0.04 -15.41 -15.89
C GLY A 411 1.14 -15.68 -16.82
N PRO A 412 1.14 -15.19 -18.07
CA PRO A 412 2.29 -15.34 -18.96
C PRO A 412 3.60 -14.73 -18.42
N ALA A 413 3.50 -13.61 -17.69
CA ALA A 413 4.67 -12.96 -17.09
C ALA A 413 5.26 -13.83 -15.96
N THR A 414 4.41 -14.40 -15.10
CA THR A 414 4.82 -15.32 -14.03
C THR A 414 5.38 -16.63 -14.58
N GLU A 415 4.75 -17.22 -15.60
CA GLU A 415 5.24 -18.44 -16.23
C GLU A 415 6.62 -18.24 -16.88
N LYS A 416 6.90 -17.07 -17.44
CA LYS A 416 8.23 -16.74 -17.96
C LYS A 416 9.29 -16.73 -16.85
N LEU A 417 8.96 -16.28 -15.65
CA LEU A 417 9.88 -16.31 -14.50
C LEU A 417 10.18 -17.74 -14.07
N LYS A 418 9.17 -18.62 -14.00
CA LYS A 418 9.39 -20.04 -13.68
C LYS A 418 10.29 -20.73 -14.70
N HIS A 419 10.11 -20.47 -16.00
CA HIS A 419 10.98 -20.99 -17.05
C HIS A 419 12.44 -20.51 -16.93
N LYS A 420 12.67 -19.35 -16.29
CA LYS A 420 14.01 -18.86 -15.96
C LYS A 420 14.60 -19.50 -14.70
N GLY A 421 13.88 -20.41 -14.03
CA GLY A 421 14.31 -21.05 -12.80
C GLY A 421 14.03 -20.24 -11.54
N ILE A 422 13.20 -19.19 -11.60
CA ILE A 422 12.75 -18.49 -10.40
C ILE A 422 11.81 -19.40 -9.62
N ASP A 423 12.19 -19.70 -8.39
CA ASP A 423 11.47 -20.60 -7.51
C ASP A 423 10.30 -19.89 -6.81
N PHE A 424 9.10 -20.37 -7.06
CA PHE A 424 7.87 -19.99 -6.38
C PHE A 424 7.25 -21.16 -5.58
N SER A 425 8.04 -22.19 -5.28
CA SER A 425 7.61 -23.32 -4.44
C SER A 425 7.20 -22.87 -3.03
N LEU A 426 6.48 -23.73 -2.33
CA LEU A 426 5.95 -23.44 -1.00
C LEU A 426 7.06 -23.04 -0.03
N TRP A 427 6.86 -21.96 0.72
CA TRP A 427 7.78 -21.52 1.76
C TRP A 427 7.04 -21.36 3.10
N PHE A 428 7.75 -21.66 4.18
CA PHE A 428 7.31 -21.55 5.57
C PHE A 428 6.19 -22.53 5.93
N LYS A 429 5.99 -23.57 5.11
CA LYS A 429 5.25 -24.77 5.50
C LYS A 429 6.13 -25.63 6.40
N PRO A 430 5.78 -25.85 7.68
CA PRO A 430 6.55 -26.73 8.55
C PRO A 430 6.49 -28.19 8.06
N GLU A 431 7.60 -28.92 8.09
CA GLU A 431 7.74 -30.27 7.48
C GLU A 431 6.71 -31.30 7.98
N ASN A 432 6.21 -31.14 9.22
CA ASN A 432 5.25 -32.05 9.84
C ASN A 432 3.86 -31.44 10.06
N TYR A 433 3.58 -30.25 9.53
CA TYR A 433 2.25 -29.66 9.65
C TYR A 433 1.27 -30.33 8.68
N LYS A 434 0.25 -30.99 9.23
CA LYS A 434 -0.75 -31.71 8.44
C LYS A 434 -1.69 -30.72 7.75
N THR A 435 -1.78 -30.81 6.42
CA THR A 435 -2.57 -29.87 5.60
C THR A 435 -3.52 -30.59 4.65
N ASP A 436 -4.69 -30.01 4.41
CA ASP A 436 -5.68 -30.44 3.40
C ASP A 436 -5.44 -29.75 2.03
N LEU A 437 -4.18 -29.40 1.75
CA LEU A 437 -3.73 -28.64 0.57
C LEU A 437 -3.41 -29.54 -0.62
#